data_AF-A0A8U8B3V0-F1
#
_entry.id   AF-A0A8U8B3V0-F1
#
_cell.length_a   1.000
_cell.length_b   1.000
_cell.length_c   1.000
_cell.angle_alpha   90.00
_cell.angle_beta   90.00
_cell.angle_gamma   90.00
#
_symmetry.space_group_name_H-M   'P 1'
#
loop_
_entity.id
_entity.type
_entity.pdbx_description
1 polymer ?
#
loop_
_entity_poly.entity_id
_entity_poly.type
_entity_poly.pdbx_seq_one_letter_code
_entity_poly.pdbx_strand_id
1 'polypeptide(L)'
;MRRENALQQLRAAVKELSVQNQELIEKNLTLQEQLRQAQLTAQPLPADTARLAQELHGELASCLQDLQSVYSIVTQRAQGKDPNLSLLLGIHSVQYPVKEKDDLLSPDGLAKKLVEVKQLHKEVEDLRTAISDRYAQDMGDNCITQ
;
A
#
# COMPACT_ATOMS: atom_id res chain seq x y z
N MET A 1 -14.36 -70.42 -15.63
CA MET A 1 -15.40 -69.37 -15.76
C MET A 1 -15.52 -68.43 -14.55
N ARG A 2 -16.25 -68.73 -13.45
CA ARG A 2 -16.45 -67.72 -12.37
C ARG A 2 -15.15 -67.24 -11.68
N ARG A 3 -14.22 -68.16 -11.41
CA ARG A 3 -12.93 -67.85 -10.76
C ARG A 3 -11.99 -67.00 -11.64
N GLU A 4 -12.00 -67.24 -12.96
CA GLU A 4 -11.23 -66.46 -13.92
C GLU A 4 -11.77 -65.03 -14.05
N ASN A 5 -13.09 -64.85 -14.10
CA ASN A 5 -13.71 -63.52 -14.12
C ASN A 5 -13.36 -62.70 -12.87
N ALA A 6 -13.37 -63.32 -11.68
CA ALA A 6 -12.98 -62.64 -10.44
C ALA A 6 -11.49 -62.23 -10.44
N LEU A 7 -10.61 -63.08 -10.96
CA LEU A 7 -9.19 -62.77 -11.15
C LEU A 7 -8.96 -61.63 -12.15
N GLN A 8 -9.73 -61.59 -13.23
CA GLN A 8 -9.68 -60.50 -14.21
C GLN A 8 -10.18 -59.17 -13.64
N GLN A 9 -11.27 -59.19 -12.86
CA GLN A 9 -11.77 -58.00 -12.15
C GLN A 9 -10.76 -57.47 -11.15
N LEU A 10 -10.12 -58.33 -10.36
CA LEU A 10 -9.08 -57.92 -9.41
C LEU A 10 -7.88 -57.31 -10.13
N ARG A 11 -7.43 -57.89 -11.25
CA ARG A 11 -6.34 -57.33 -12.07
C ARG A 11 -6.70 -55.96 -12.63
N ALA A 12 -7.94 -55.77 -13.07
CA ALA A 12 -8.40 -54.48 -13.57
C ALA A 12 -8.39 -53.42 -12.46
N ALA A 13 -8.95 -53.73 -11.28
CA ALA A 13 -8.97 -52.82 -10.13
C ALA A 13 -7.56 -52.45 -9.64
N VAL A 14 -6.63 -53.41 -9.59
CA VAL A 14 -5.23 -53.15 -9.23
C VAL A 14 -4.55 -52.25 -10.26
N LYS A 15 -4.84 -52.43 -11.55
CA LYS A 15 -4.29 -51.61 -12.63
C LYS A 15 -4.82 -50.17 -12.54
N GLU A 16 -6.11 -50.01 -12.26
CA GLU A 16 -6.75 -48.71 -12.09
C GLU A 16 -6.21 -47.97 -10.85
N LEU A 17 -6.08 -48.66 -9.71
CA LEU A 17 -5.43 -48.12 -8.51
C LEU A 17 -3.97 -47.76 -8.74
N SER A 18 -3.24 -48.54 -9.53
CA SER A 18 -1.85 -48.24 -9.89
C SER A 18 -1.75 -46.95 -10.71
N VAL A 19 -2.64 -46.76 -11.69
CA VAL A 19 -2.69 -45.53 -12.50
C VAL A 19 -3.04 -44.33 -11.62
N GLN A 20 -4.04 -44.46 -10.75
CA GLN A 20 -4.40 -43.39 -9.81
C GLN A 20 -3.28 -43.04 -8.84
N ASN A 21 -2.54 -44.04 -8.33
CA ASN A 21 -1.38 -43.80 -7.47
C ASN A 21 -0.28 -43.03 -8.24
N GLN A 22 -0.03 -43.40 -9.49
CA GLN A 22 0.98 -42.75 -10.31
C GLN A 22 0.62 -41.28 -10.58
N GLU A 23 -0.65 -41.01 -10.86
CA GLU A 23 -1.17 -39.66 -11.06
C GLU A 23 -1.13 -38.82 -9.77
N LEU A 24 -1.39 -39.44 -8.61
CA LEU A 24 -1.25 -38.79 -7.30
C LEU A 24 0.21 -38.45 -6.98
N ILE A 25 1.16 -39.34 -7.31
CA ILE A 25 2.59 -39.10 -7.13
C ILE A 25 3.04 -37.91 -7.99
N GLU A 26 2.61 -37.87 -9.26
CA GLU A 26 2.92 -36.77 -10.16
C GLU A 26 2.36 -35.43 -9.66
N LYS A 27 1.11 -35.43 -9.19
CA LYS A 27 0.49 -34.26 -8.53
C LYS A 27 1.25 -33.85 -7.27
N ASN A 28 1.68 -34.80 -6.45
CA ASN A 28 2.42 -34.51 -5.21
C ASN A 28 3.79 -33.88 -5.52
N LEU A 29 4.52 -34.43 -6.50
CA LEU A 29 5.78 -33.87 -6.97
C LEU A 29 5.61 -32.46 -7.53
N THR A 30 4.58 -32.24 -8.34
CA THR A 30 4.26 -30.92 -8.90
C THR A 30 3.96 -29.91 -7.79
N LEU A 31 3.18 -30.30 -6.79
CA LEU A 31 2.88 -29.46 -5.64
C LEU A 31 4.13 -29.19 -4.79
N GLN A 32 5.00 -30.17 -4.58
CA GLN A 32 6.26 -29.98 -3.86
C GLN A 32 7.20 -29.00 -4.58
N GLU A 33 7.29 -29.09 -5.91
CA GLU A 33 8.08 -28.16 -6.73
C GLU A 33 7.51 -26.75 -6.64
N GLN A 34 6.19 -26.60 -6.77
CA GLN A 34 5.51 -25.31 -6.62
C GLN A 34 5.70 -24.73 -5.22
N LEU A 35 5.62 -25.54 -4.16
CA LEU A 35 5.86 -25.11 -2.79
C LEU A 35 7.31 -24.64 -2.61
N ARG A 36 8.28 -25.39 -3.12
CA ARG A 36 9.69 -25.02 -3.09
C ARG A 36 9.94 -23.71 -3.83
N GLN A 37 9.32 -23.52 -4.99
CA GLN A 37 9.46 -22.32 -5.80
C GLN A 37 8.79 -21.11 -5.14
N ALA A 38 7.62 -21.31 -4.51
CA ALA A 38 6.96 -20.30 -3.69
C ALA A 38 7.82 -19.92 -2.47
N GLN A 39 8.48 -20.86 -1.80
CA GLN A 39 9.39 -20.57 -0.68
C GLN A 39 10.64 -19.79 -1.12
N LEU A 40 11.16 -20.04 -2.32
CA LEU A 40 12.30 -19.30 -2.87
C LEU A 40 11.93 -17.86 -3.27
N THR A 41 10.70 -17.64 -3.73
CA THR A 41 10.20 -16.31 -4.12
C THR A 41 9.63 -15.51 -2.94
N ALA A 42 9.04 -16.20 -1.96
CA ALA A 42 8.53 -15.64 -0.73
C ALA A 42 9.56 -15.65 0.40
N GLN A 43 10.85 -15.41 0.08
CA GLN A 43 11.80 -15.11 1.14
C GLN A 43 11.25 -13.92 1.93
N PRO A 44 11.03 -14.04 3.25
CA PRO A 44 10.68 -12.90 4.07
C PRO A 44 11.74 -11.83 3.82
N LEU A 45 11.31 -10.60 3.52
CA LEU A 45 12.22 -9.45 3.50
C LEU A 45 13.10 -9.56 4.75
N PRO A 46 14.44 -9.43 4.62
CA PRO A 46 15.33 -9.49 5.78
C PRO A 46 14.74 -8.62 6.89
N ALA A 47 14.71 -9.11 8.14
CA ALA A 47 14.03 -8.41 9.23
C ALA A 47 14.46 -6.92 9.32
N ASP A 48 15.71 -6.64 8.99
CA ASP A 48 16.26 -5.28 8.88
C ASP A 48 15.60 -4.44 7.77
N THR A 49 15.33 -5.03 6.60
CA THR A 49 14.64 -4.35 5.49
C THR A 49 13.17 -4.06 5.83
N ALA A 50 12.49 -5.00 6.49
CA ALA A 50 11.12 -4.77 6.95
C ALA A 50 11.05 -3.64 8.00
N ARG A 51 12.01 -3.61 8.95
CA ARG A 51 12.11 -2.55 9.95
C ARG A 51 12.42 -1.19 9.31
N LEU A 52 13.38 -1.13 8.39
CA LEU A 52 13.72 0.09 7.67
C LEU A 52 12.55 0.62 6.82
N ALA A 53 11.80 -0.27 6.17
CA ALA A 53 10.60 0.10 5.43
C ALA A 53 9.52 0.69 6.36
N GLN A 54 9.38 0.13 7.56
CA GLN A 54 8.43 0.61 8.57
C GLN A 54 8.83 1.98 9.14
N GLU A 55 10.12 2.19 9.43
CA GLU A 55 10.66 3.49 9.85
C GLU A 55 10.45 4.54 8.76
N LEU A 56 10.84 4.24 7.52
CA LEU A 56 10.64 5.13 6.37
C LEU A 56 9.17 5.48 6.17
N HIS A 57 8.27 4.51 6.32
CA HIS A 57 6.84 4.75 6.19
C HIS A 57 6.32 5.69 7.29
N GLY A 58 6.77 5.50 8.53
CA GLY A 58 6.43 6.40 9.64
C GLY A 58 6.88 7.83 9.40
N GLU A 59 8.11 8.00 8.91
CA GLU A 59 8.65 9.33 8.55
C GLU A 59 7.87 9.96 7.40
N LEU A 60 7.56 9.21 6.34
CA LEU A 60 6.75 9.70 5.22
C LEU A 60 5.33 10.10 5.66
N ALA A 61 4.72 9.35 6.59
CA ALA A 61 3.41 9.68 7.14
C ALA A 61 3.44 10.98 7.94
N SER A 62 4.47 11.17 8.77
CA SER A 62 4.68 12.41 9.53
C SER A 62 4.89 13.61 8.59
N CYS A 63 5.78 13.48 7.60
CA CYS A 63 6.03 14.53 6.60
C CYS A 63 4.76 14.90 5.81
N LEU A 64 3.93 13.90 5.46
CA LEU A 64 2.66 14.14 4.78
C LEU A 64 1.71 14.97 5.66
N GLN A 65 1.59 14.63 6.94
CA GLN A 65 0.75 15.34 7.89
C GLN A 65 1.21 16.80 8.10
N ASP A 66 2.52 17.01 8.17
CA ASP A 66 3.11 18.35 8.27
C ASP A 66 2.80 19.17 7.02
N LEU A 67 2.98 18.58 5.84
CA LEU A 67 2.71 19.25 4.58
C LEU A 67 1.22 19.57 4.39
N GLN A 68 0.32 18.70 4.83
CA GLN A 68 -1.13 18.98 4.88
C GLN A 68 -1.46 20.14 5.83
N SER A 69 -0.81 20.18 6.99
CA SER A 69 -0.97 21.27 7.96
C SER A 69 -0.51 22.61 7.36
N VAL A 70 0.65 22.61 6.69
CA VAL A 70 1.18 23.78 5.97
C VAL A 70 0.24 24.19 4.83
N TYR A 71 -0.24 23.25 4.02
CA TYR A 71 -1.21 23.54 2.95
C TYR A 71 -2.46 24.23 3.52
N SER A 72 -3.01 23.72 4.62
CA SER A 72 -4.18 24.31 5.28
C SER A 72 -3.93 25.75 5.75
N ILE A 73 -2.80 25.99 6.42
CA ILE A 73 -2.38 27.32 6.89
C ILE A 73 -2.26 28.30 5.71
N VAL A 74 -1.55 27.90 4.66
CA VAL A 74 -1.29 28.78 3.50
C VAL A 74 -2.60 29.04 2.74
N THR A 75 -3.46 28.04 2.61
CA THR A 75 -4.78 28.20 1.98
C THR A 75 -5.67 29.15 2.77
N GLN A 76 -5.73 29.01 4.10
CA GLN A 76 -6.48 29.91 4.99
C GLN A 76 -5.98 31.34 4.83
N ARG A 77 -4.66 31.54 4.85
CA ARG A 77 -4.04 32.85 4.65
C ARG A 77 -4.32 33.43 3.27
N ALA A 78 -4.22 32.62 2.21
CA ALA A 78 -4.49 33.03 0.83
C ALA A 78 -5.95 33.45 0.62
N GLN A 79 -6.88 32.89 1.40
CA GLN A 79 -8.29 33.28 1.43
C GLN A 79 -8.57 34.48 2.36
N GLY A 80 -7.55 35.05 3.01
CA GLY A 80 -7.70 36.17 3.96
C GLY A 80 -8.26 35.77 5.32
N LYS A 81 -8.26 34.47 5.67
CA LYS A 81 -8.69 33.94 6.97
C LYS A 81 -7.51 33.83 7.92
N ASP A 82 -7.78 33.90 9.22
CA ASP A 82 -6.77 33.65 10.26
C ASP A 82 -6.39 32.16 10.28
N PRO A 83 -5.10 31.81 10.21
CA PRO A 83 -4.68 30.42 10.17
C PRO A 83 -4.90 29.72 11.52
N ASN A 84 -5.15 28.41 11.49
CA ASN A 84 -5.29 27.63 12.71
C ASN A 84 -3.97 27.63 13.53
N LEU A 85 -4.01 28.24 14.72
CA LEU A 85 -2.84 28.39 15.58
C LEU A 85 -2.27 27.05 16.07
N SER A 86 -3.10 26.03 16.30
CA SER A 86 -2.63 24.70 16.68
C SER A 86 -1.83 24.04 15.57
N LEU A 87 -2.28 24.14 14.31
CA LEU A 87 -1.51 23.68 13.16
C LEU A 87 -0.22 24.48 12.99
N LEU A 88 -0.28 25.80 13.19
CA LEU A 88 0.87 26.69 13.08
C LEU A 88 1.96 26.38 14.12
N LEU A 89 1.56 25.95 15.31
CA LEU A 89 2.46 25.55 16.39
C LEU A 89 2.90 24.08 16.32
N GLY A 90 2.52 23.34 15.27
CA GLY A 90 2.84 21.91 15.14
C GLY A 90 2.16 21.04 16.20
N ILE A 91 1.03 21.50 16.75
CA ILE A 91 0.27 20.75 17.75
C ILE A 91 -0.75 19.89 17.00
N HIS A 92 -0.32 18.71 16.59
CA HIS A 92 -1.20 17.72 15.98
C HIS A 92 -2.03 17.06 17.08
N SER A 93 -3.32 17.36 17.19
CA SER A 93 -4.26 16.51 17.93
C SER A 93 -4.56 15.28 17.10
N VAL A 94 -3.59 14.38 16.97
CA VAL A 94 -3.81 13.08 16.35
C VAL A 94 -3.14 12.05 17.24
N GLN A 95 -4.00 11.32 17.94
CA GLN A 95 -3.69 10.02 18.50
C GLN A 95 -3.13 9.18 17.35
N TYR A 96 -1.81 9.06 17.24
CA TYR A 96 -1.21 8.02 16.41
C TYR A 96 -1.60 6.71 17.09
N PRO A 97 -2.56 5.93 16.58
CA PRO A 97 -2.87 4.67 17.21
C PRO A 97 -1.60 3.84 17.00
N VAL A 98 -0.91 3.53 18.10
CA VAL A 98 0.26 2.62 18.12
C VAL A 98 -0.04 1.30 17.37
N LYS A 99 -1.32 1.00 17.16
CA LYS A 99 -1.87 -0.12 16.39
C LYS A 99 -1.73 -0.04 14.87
N GLU A 100 -1.58 1.14 14.25
CA GLU A 100 -1.43 1.24 12.79
C GLU A 100 -0.07 0.73 12.31
N LYS A 101 0.96 0.71 13.18
CA LYS A 101 2.33 0.28 12.79
C LYS A 101 2.41 -1.11 12.16
N ASP A 102 1.48 -2.01 12.48
CA ASP A 102 1.42 -3.38 11.95
C ASP A 102 0.70 -3.44 10.58
N ASP A 103 -0.27 -2.55 10.35
CA ASP A 103 -1.05 -2.45 9.10
C ASP A 103 -0.31 -1.70 7.97
N LEU A 104 0.78 -0.99 8.26
CA LEU A 104 1.53 -0.18 7.26
C LEU A 104 2.35 -1.03 6.26
N LEU A 105 2.59 -2.30 6.59
CA LEU A 105 3.23 -3.28 5.68
C LEU A 105 2.19 -4.09 4.90
N SER A 106 0.90 -3.91 5.19
CA SER A 106 -0.16 -4.52 4.39
C SER A 106 -0.30 -3.78 3.05
N PRO A 107 -0.59 -4.50 1.95
CA PRO A 107 -0.83 -3.87 0.65
C PRO A 107 -1.98 -2.84 0.70
N ASP A 108 -2.95 -3.03 1.59
CA ASP A 108 -4.08 -2.12 1.78
C ASP A 108 -3.68 -0.81 2.48
N GLY A 109 -2.82 -0.87 3.51
CA GLY A 109 -2.27 0.31 4.17
C GLY A 109 -1.41 1.16 3.23
N LEU A 110 -0.59 0.50 2.40
CA LEU A 110 0.23 1.17 1.39
C LEU A 110 -0.63 1.81 0.28
N ALA A 111 -1.69 1.12 -0.17
CA ALA A 111 -2.61 1.65 -1.16
C ALA A 111 -3.34 2.90 -0.66
N LYS A 112 -3.80 2.90 0.60
CA LYS A 112 -4.43 4.06 1.24
C LYS A 112 -3.47 5.26 1.30
N LYS A 113 -2.22 5.03 1.73
CA LYS A 113 -1.19 6.08 1.77
C LYS A 113 -0.84 6.64 0.40
N LEU A 114 -0.80 5.80 -0.63
CA LEU A 114 -0.59 6.27 -2.01
C LEU A 114 -1.72 7.21 -2.46
N VAL A 115 -2.97 6.94 -2.07
CA VAL A 115 -4.10 7.83 -2.36
C VAL A 115 -3.95 9.15 -1.60
N GLU A 116 -3.60 9.11 -0.31
CA GLU A 116 -3.34 10.32 0.50
C GLU A 116 -2.23 11.19 -0.11
N VAL A 117 -1.11 10.60 -0.56
CA VAL A 117 -0.01 11.31 -1.20
C VAL A 117 -0.43 11.93 -2.54
N LYS A 118 -1.19 11.19 -3.36
CA LYS A 118 -1.70 11.71 -4.63
C LYS A 118 -2.67 12.88 -4.42
N GLN A 119 -3.52 12.78 -3.41
CA GLN A 119 -4.45 13.84 -3.06
C GLN A 119 -3.72 15.09 -2.57
N LEU A 120 -2.71 14.92 -1.70
CA LEU A 120 -1.87 16.03 -1.27
C LEU A 120 -1.12 16.70 -2.43
N HIS A 121 -0.62 15.91 -3.39
CA HIS A 121 0.02 16.48 -4.58
C HIS A 121 -0.93 17.37 -5.38
N LYS A 122 -2.19 16.96 -5.52
CA LYS A 122 -3.23 17.76 -6.16
C LYS A 122 -3.52 19.03 -5.37
N GLU A 123 -3.63 18.94 -4.05
CA GLU A 123 -3.84 20.09 -3.16
C GLU A 123 -2.70 21.11 -3.30
N VAL A 124 -1.44 20.67 -3.33
CA VAL A 124 -0.27 21.53 -3.56
C VAL A 124 -0.34 22.24 -4.93
N GLU A 125 -0.80 21.54 -5.96
CA GLU A 125 -0.99 22.11 -7.30
C GLU A 125 -2.09 23.19 -7.32
N ASP A 126 -3.21 22.91 -6.65
CA ASP A 126 -4.32 23.86 -6.50
C ASP A 126 -3.86 25.09 -5.69
N LEU A 127 -3.05 24.90 -4.64
CA LEU A 127 -2.46 25.99 -3.87
C LEU A 127 -1.54 26.85 -4.72
N ARG A 128 -0.68 26.22 -5.53
CA ARG A 128 0.23 26.94 -6.42
C ARG A 128 -0.55 27.80 -7.42
N THR A 129 -1.64 27.27 -7.95
CA THR A 129 -2.54 28.02 -8.83
C THR A 129 -3.16 29.21 -8.09
N ALA A 130 -3.73 28.99 -6.90
CA ALA A 130 -4.34 30.05 -6.09
C ALA A 130 -3.34 31.15 -5.69
N ILE A 131 -2.12 30.79 -5.33
CA ILE A 131 -1.04 31.74 -5.04
C ILE A 131 -0.66 32.53 -6.29
N SER A 132 -0.59 31.87 -7.45
CA SER A 132 -0.27 32.51 -8.72
C SER A 132 -1.36 33.50 -9.14
N ASP A 133 -2.62 33.14 -8.98
CA ASP A 133 -3.76 34.02 -9.29
C ASP A 133 -3.79 35.23 -8.36
N ARG A 134 -3.55 35.04 -7.05
CA ARG A 134 -3.40 36.14 -6.10
C ARG A 134 -2.23 37.05 -6.46
N TYR A 135 -1.08 36.48 -6.80
CA TYR A 135 0.09 37.26 -7.20
C TYR A 135 -0.15 38.07 -8.47
N ALA A 136 -0.81 37.48 -9.48
CA ALA A 136 -1.18 38.18 -10.71
C ALA A 136 -2.18 39.31 -10.44
N GLN A 137 -3.16 39.08 -9.55
CA GLN A 137 -4.10 40.10 -9.14
C GLN A 137 -3.40 41.22 -8.35
N ASP A 138 -2.54 40.91 -7.38
CA ASP A 138 -1.81 41.90 -6.60
C ASP A 138 -0.87 42.73 -7.49
N MET A 139 -0.24 42.11 -8.50
CA MET A 139 0.56 42.83 -9.50
C MET A 139 -0.30 43.71 -10.42
N GLY A 140 -1.51 43.27 -10.78
CA GLY A 140 -2.46 44.06 -11.55
C GLY A 140 -3.08 45.23 -10.77
N ASP A 141 -3.42 45.01 -9.49
CA ASP A 141 -4.00 46.01 -8.59
C ASP A 141 -2.95 47.07 -8.18
N ASN A 142 -1.65 46.71 -8.16
CA ASN A 142 -0.54 47.64 -7.96
C ASN A 142 -0.06 48.36 -9.23
N CYS A 143 -0.69 48.13 -10.40
CA CYS A 143 -0.47 48.95 -11.60
C CYS A 143 -1.16 50.32 -11.44
N ILE A 144 -0.60 51.16 -10.59
CA ILE A 144 -0.78 52.61 -10.71
C ILE A 144 -0.04 52.98 -12.00
N THR A 145 -0.77 53.32 -13.06
CA THR A 145 -0.19 54.07 -14.19
C THR A 145 0.46 55.33 -13.62
N GLN A 146 1.79 55.37 -13.57
CA GLN A 146 2.54 56.61 -13.40
C GLN A 146 2.66 57.33 -14.73
#